data_AF-A0A839IX12-F1
#
_entry.id   AF-A0A839IX12-F1
#
_cell.length_a   1.000
_cell.length_b   1.000
_cell.length_c   1.000
_cell.angle_alpha   90.00
_cell.angle_beta   90.00
_cell.angle_gamma   90.00
#
_symmetry.space_group_name_H-M   'P 1'
#
loop_
_entity.id
_entity.type
_entity.pdbx_description
1 polymer ?
#
loop_
_entity_poly.entity_id
_entity_poly.type
_entity_poly.pdbx_seq_one_letter_code
_entity_poly.pdbx_strand_id
1 'polypeptide(L)'
;FDVDGVLTDGTVHITSSGEMLRTMNIKDGYALKTAVDQGYNVCIISGGSNEGVEKRLTGLGITDIYLGAHNKIEQLDDYFNRKKLTSENVLYMGDDIPD
;
A
#
# COMPACT_ATOMS: atom_id res chain seq x y z
N PHE A 1 -0.81 4.01 2.85
CA PHE A 1 -0.83 2.75 3.60
C PHE A 1 0.46 2.01 3.33
N ASP A 2 1.07 1.42 4.35
CA ASP A 2 1.93 0.25 4.15
C ASP A 2 1.06 -0.98 3.80
N VAL A 3 1.70 -2.09 3.47
CA VAL A 3 1.08 -3.36 3.13
C VAL A 3 1.28 -4.37 4.25
N ASP A 4 2.52 -4.78 4.50
CA ASP A 4 2.81 -5.82 5.46
C ASP A 4 2.54 -5.28 6.88
N GLY A 5 1.65 -5.91 7.65
CA GLY A 5 1.24 -5.45 8.99
C GLY A 5 0.09 -4.42 9.03
N VAL A 6 -0.25 -3.81 7.89
CA VAL A 6 -1.39 -2.88 7.76
C VAL A 6 -2.53 -3.46 6.93
N LEU A 7 -2.26 -3.85 5.68
CA LEU A 7 -3.22 -4.52 4.80
C LEU A 7 -3.09 -6.04 4.83
N THR A 8 -2.09 -6.53 5.57
CA THR A 8 -1.90 -7.92 5.98
C THR A 8 -1.79 -7.97 7.51
N ASP A 9 -1.75 -9.17 8.07
CA ASP A 9 -1.52 -9.39 9.50
C ASP A 9 -0.03 -9.48 9.87
N GLY A 10 0.87 -9.08 8.97
CA GLY A 10 2.33 -9.19 9.15
C GLY A 10 2.89 -10.59 8.88
N THR A 11 2.04 -11.58 8.57
CA THR A 11 2.49 -12.93 8.23
C THR A 11 2.87 -13.05 6.76
N VAL A 12 4.00 -13.70 6.49
CA VAL A 12 4.42 -14.09 5.14
C VAL A 12 4.51 -15.61 5.05
N HIS A 13 3.79 -16.21 4.10
CA HIS A 13 3.92 -17.63 3.80
C HIS A 13 5.03 -17.85 2.78
N ILE A 14 6.07 -18.59 3.17
CA ILE A 14 7.24 -18.87 2.32
C ILE A 14 7.11 -20.28 1.77
N THR A 15 7.10 -20.40 0.43
CA THR A 15 7.05 -21.71 -0.25
C THR A 15 8.45 -22.31 -0.39
N SER A 16 8.53 -23.60 -0.73
CA SER A 16 9.82 -24.27 -0.97
C SER A 16 10.62 -23.71 -2.15
N SER A 17 9.97 -23.00 -3.09
CA SER A 17 10.64 -22.28 -4.19
C SER A 17 11.10 -20.87 -3.79
N GLY A 18 10.83 -20.43 -2.56
CA GLY A 18 11.15 -19.09 -2.07
C GLY A 18 10.12 -18.02 -2.42
N GLU A 19 8.96 -18.41 -2.97
CA GLU A 19 7.86 -17.45 -3.17
C GLU A 19 7.29 -17.02 -1.82
N MET A 20 7.00 -15.72 -1.70
CA MET A 20 6.46 -15.12 -0.49
C MET A 20 5.02 -14.71 -0.72
N LEU A 21 4.07 -15.51 -0.25
CA LEU A 21 2.64 -15.25 -0.39
C LEU A 21 2.13 -14.37 0.75
N ARG A 22 1.26 -13.41 0.42
CA ARG A 22 0.62 -12.49 1.36
C ARG A 22 -0.85 -12.81 1.48
N THR A 23 -1.38 -12.68 2.69
CA THR A 23 -2.81 -12.80 2.97
C THR A 23 -3.37 -11.40 3.23
N MET A 24 -4.39 -11.01 2.47
CA MET A 24 -5.06 -9.71 2.60
C MET A 24 -6.53 -9.89 2.96
N ASN A 25 -7.12 -8.89 3.63
CA ASN A 25 -8.52 -8.95 4.04
C ASN A 25 -9.48 -8.50 2.92
N ILE A 26 -10.56 -9.26 2.71
CA ILE A 26 -11.56 -8.91 1.70
C ILE A 26 -12.38 -7.66 2.07
N LYS A 27 -12.62 -7.42 3.36
CA LYS A 27 -13.38 -6.25 3.84
C LYS A 27 -12.59 -4.96 3.62
N ASP A 28 -11.29 -5.00 3.85
CA ASP A 28 -10.41 -3.85 3.56
C ASP A 28 -10.38 -3.57 2.06
N GLY A 29 -10.34 -4.62 1.23
CA GLY A 29 -10.48 -4.47 -0.22
C GLY A 29 -11.78 -3.76 -0.64
N TYR A 30 -12.91 -4.08 0.00
CA TYR A 30 -14.18 -3.40 -0.25
C TYR A 30 -14.13 -1.92 0.18
N ALA A 31 -13.57 -1.63 1.35
CA ALA A 31 -13.45 -0.26 1.85
C ALA A 31 -12.53 0.59 0.96
N LEU A 32 -11.38 0.06 0.55
CA LEU A 32 -10.45 0.72 -0.36
C LEU A 32 -11.09 0.99 -1.72
N LYS A 33 -11.81 0.00 -2.30
CA LYS A 33 -12.54 0.20 -3.55
C LYS A 33 -13.59 1.30 -3.41
N THR A 34 -14.35 1.27 -2.32
CA THR A 34 -15.37 2.30 -2.03
C THR A 34 -14.73 3.68 -1.92
N ALA A 35 -13.58 3.82 -1.25
CA ALA A 35 -12.87 5.08 -1.15
C ALA A 35 -12.42 5.61 -2.52
N VAL A 36 -11.85 4.75 -3.37
CA VAL A 36 -11.48 5.10 -4.75
C VAL A 36 -12.70 5.55 -5.54
N ASP A 37 -13.82 4.83 -5.45
CA ASP A 37 -15.05 5.15 -6.17
C ASP A 37 -15.71 6.47 -5.69
N GLN A 38 -15.46 6.87 -4.44
CA GLN A 38 -15.86 8.18 -3.90
C GLN A 38 -14.87 9.31 -4.25
N GLY A 39 -13.80 9.01 -5.00
CA GLY A 39 -12.80 9.99 -5.44
C GLY A 39 -11.72 10.30 -4.41
N TYR A 40 -11.57 9.48 -3.35
CA TYR A 40 -10.43 9.62 -2.45
C TYR A 40 -9.15 9.15 -3.14
N ASN A 41 -8.07 9.89 -2.90
CA ASN A 41 -6.74 9.44 -3.29
C ASN A 41 -6.28 8.34 -2.32
N VAL A 42 -6.07 7.13 -2.84
CA VAL A 42 -5.49 6.02 -2.08
C VAL A 42 -4.07 5.78 -2.60
N CYS A 43 -3.09 5.83 -1.70
CA CYS A 43 -1.68 5.64 -2.03
C CYS A 43 -1.07 4.52 -1.16
N ILE A 44 -0.30 3.65 -1.81
CA ILE A 44 0.40 2.51 -1.19
C ILE A 44 1.90 2.77 -1.30
N ILE A 45 2.60 2.75 -0.16
CA ILE A 45 4.06 2.88 -0.10
C ILE A 45 4.56 1.76 0.80
N SER A 46 5.24 0.77 0.22
CA SER A 46 5.71 -0.40 0.95
C SER A 46 7.12 -0.82 0.53
N GLY A 47 7.88 -1.35 1.48
CA GLY A 47 9.19 -1.94 1.22
C GLY A 47 9.11 -3.28 0.48
N GLY A 48 7.97 -3.98 0.57
CA GLY A 48 7.74 -5.25 -0.15
C GLY A 48 7.53 -5.03 -1.65
N SER A 49 7.95 -6.00 -2.47
CA SER A 49 7.90 -5.94 -3.95
C SER A 49 7.08 -7.05 -4.61
N ASN A 50 6.05 -7.56 -3.92
CA ASN A 50 5.27 -8.70 -4.39
C ASN A 50 4.32 -8.33 -5.56
N GLU A 51 4.48 -8.98 -6.71
CA GLU A 51 3.64 -8.76 -7.90
C GLU A 51 2.14 -9.08 -7.65
N GLY A 52 1.85 -10.07 -6.79
CA GLY A 52 0.48 -10.42 -6.42
C GLY A 52 -0.23 -9.29 -5.67
N VAL A 53 0.49 -8.60 -4.77
CA VAL A 53 0.01 -7.41 -4.07
C VAL A 53 -0.29 -6.28 -5.06
N GLU A 54 0.62 -6.01 -6.00
CA GLU A 54 0.44 -4.97 -7.02
C GLU A 54 -0.81 -5.23 -7.87
N LYS A 55 -0.99 -6.46 -8.38
CA LYS A 55 -2.15 -6.86 -9.17
C LYS A 55 -3.44 -6.72 -8.37
N ARG A 56 -3.43 -7.13 -7.10
CA ARG A 56 -4.60 -7.03 -6.22
C ARG A 56 -5.04 -5.58 -6.02
N LEU A 57 -4.09 -4.70 -5.69
CA LEU A 57 -4.35 -3.28 -5.43
C LEU A 57 -4.78 -2.54 -6.70
N THR A 58 -4.11 -2.80 -7.83
CA THR A 58 -4.52 -2.28 -9.14
C THR A 58 -5.94 -2.72 -9.50
N GLY A 59 -6.31 -3.97 -9.20
CA GLY A 59 -7.67 -4.49 -9.39
C GLY A 59 -8.74 -3.78 -8.55
N LEU A 60 -8.36 -3.07 -7.48
CA LEU A 60 -9.26 -2.20 -6.71
C LEU A 60 -9.37 -0.79 -7.30
N GLY A 61 -8.65 -0.48 -8.38
CA GLY A 61 -8.59 0.83 -9.00
C GLY A 61 -7.58 1.78 -8.35
N ILE A 62 -6.72 1.28 -7.47
CA ILE A 62 -5.64 2.08 -6.88
C ILE A 62 -4.53 2.20 -7.91
N THR A 63 -4.13 3.43 -8.22
CA THR A 63 -3.11 3.72 -9.24
C THR A 63 -1.77 4.18 -8.66
N ASP A 64 -1.80 4.74 -7.45
CA ASP A 64 -0.62 5.26 -6.77
C ASP A 64 -0.02 4.15 -5.87
N ILE A 65 0.75 3.26 -6.49
CA ILE A 65 1.35 2.07 -5.85
C ILE A 65 2.87 2.15 -5.98
N TYR A 66 3.56 2.26 -4.85
CA TYR A 66 5.02 2.32 -4.75
C TYR A 66 5.51 1.14 -3.91
N LEU A 67 5.93 0.08 -4.60
CA LEU A 67 6.48 -1.14 -3.99
C LEU A 67 8.01 -1.14 -4.07
N GLY A 68 8.68 -1.87 -3.17
CA GLY A 68 10.14 -1.84 -3.07
C GLY A 68 10.70 -0.49 -2.62
N ALA A 69 9.89 0.33 -1.95
CA ALA A 69 10.27 1.66 -1.48
C ALA A 69 11.16 1.54 -0.23
N HIS A 70 12.48 1.61 -0.41
CA HIS A 70 13.44 1.59 0.70
C HIS A 70 13.46 2.89 1.51
N ASN A 71 13.07 4.02 0.91
CA ASN A 71 12.96 5.31 1.55
C ASN A 71 11.52 5.82 1.43
N LYS A 72 10.65 5.54 2.39
CA LYS A 72 9.22 5.89 2.25
C LYS A 72 8.98 7.41 2.21
N ILE A 73 9.83 8.20 2.85
CA ILE A 73 9.72 9.67 2.93
C ILE A 73 9.93 10.30 1.55
N GLU A 74 10.95 9.89 0.81
CA GLU A 74 11.22 10.42 -0.53
C GLU A 74 10.05 10.15 -1.49
N GLN A 75 9.46 8.96 -1.40
CA GLN A 75 8.32 8.54 -2.21
C GLN A 75 7.06 9.33 -1.83
N LEU A 76 6.87 9.60 -0.53
CA LEU A 76 5.78 10.40 -0.02
C LEU A 76 5.90 11.87 -0.46
N ASP A 77 7.09 12.45 -0.38
CA ASP A 77 7.37 13.82 -0.79
C ASP A 77 7.15 14.01 -2.30
N ASP A 78 7.64 13.09 -3.13
CA ASP A 78 7.36 13.09 -4.57
C ASP A 78 5.85 13.00 -4.86
N TYR A 79 5.15 12.12 -4.14
CA TYR A 79 3.71 11.97 -4.26
C TYR A 79 2.96 13.26 -3.89
N PHE A 80 3.33 13.92 -2.78
CA PHE A 80 2.74 15.21 -2.38
C PHE A 80 2.96 16.29 -3.42
N ASN A 81 4.16 16.37 -3.99
CA ASN A 81 4.48 17.34 -5.04
C ASN A 81 3.65 17.09 -6.31
N ARG A 82 3.56 15.83 -6.78
CA ARG A 82 2.80 15.48 -7.99
C ARG A 82 1.30 15.72 -7.83
N LYS A 83 0.73 15.40 -6.67
CA LYS A 83 -0.70 15.56 -6.40
C LYS A 83 -1.07 16.93 -5.82
N LYS A 84 -0.08 17.79 -5.54
CA LYS A 84 -0.23 19.11 -4.92
C LYS A 84 -0.98 19.04 -3.59
N LEU A 85 -0.57 18.10 -2.74
CA LEU A 85 -1.19 17.85 -1.44
C LEU A 85 -0.38 18.51 -0.32
N THR A 86 -1.05 18.84 0.77
CA THR A 86 -0.43 19.22 2.04
C THR A 86 -0.60 18.10 3.05
N SER A 87 0.39 17.91 3.93
CA SER A 87 0.38 16.84 4.93
C SER A 87 -0.83 16.88 5.86
N GLU A 88 -1.36 18.09 6.15
CA GLU A 88 -2.56 18.30 6.98
C GLU A 88 -3.82 17.60 6.45
N ASN A 89 -3.87 17.33 5.14
CA ASN A 89 -4.99 16.66 4.48
C ASN A 89 -4.72 15.18 4.18
N VAL A 90 -3.67 14.60 4.75
CA VAL A 90 -3.22 13.25 4.48
C VAL A 90 -3.18 12.45 5.77
N LEU A 91 -3.65 11.21 5.70
CA LEU A 91 -3.45 10.21 6.74
C LEU A 91 -2.53 9.11 6.20
N TYR A 92 -1.65 8.61 7.04
CA TYR A 92 -0.83 7.45 6.77
C TYR A 92 -1.12 6.37 7.82
N MET A 93 -1.17 5.12 7.38
CA MET A 93 -1.33 3.96 8.24
C MET A 93 -0.10 3.07 8.04
N GLY A 94 0.65 2.90 9.11
CA GLY A 94 1.88 2.09 9.24
C GLY A 94 1.81 1.22 10.48
N ASP A 95 2.73 0.28 10.62
CA ASP A 95 2.81 -0.68 11.72
C ASP A 95 4.16 -0.69 12.45
N ASP A 96 5.25 -0.17 11.86
CA ASP A 96 6.59 -0.23 12.44
C ASP A 96 7.40 1.08 12.25
N ILE A 97 8.60 1.14 12.84
CA ILE A 97 9.53 2.28 12.82
C ILE A 97 9.83 2.86 11.42
N PRO A 98 9.90 2.07 10.34
CA PRO A 98 10.14 2.61 9.00
C PRO A 98 8.99 3.45 8.41
N ASP A 99 7.83 3.50 9.05
CA ASP A 99 6.63 4.25 8.62
C ASP A 99 6.62 5.74 8.99
#